data_AF-A0A086APV9-F1
#
_entry.id   AF-A0A086APV9-F1
#
_cell.length_a   1.000
_cell.length_b   1.000
_cell.length_c   1.000
_cell.angle_alpha   90.00
_cell.angle_beta   90.00
_cell.angle_gamma   90.00
#
_symmetry.space_group_name_H-M   'P 1'
#
loop_
_entity.id
_entity.type
_entity.pdbx_description
1 polymer ?
#
loop_
_entity_poly.entity_id
_entity_poly.type
_entity_poly.pdbx_seq_one_letter_code
_entity_poly.pdbx_strand_id
1 'polypeptide(L)' 'LREYYLRKVAEGKNKMLVLNNVRNKIIHRAFAVINKQKPYEKNYINNLVTS' A
#
# COMPACT_ATOMS: atom_id res chain seq x y z
N LEU A 1 -4.64 4.68 -2.67
CA LEU A 1 -3.29 5.30 -2.70
C LEU A 1 -3.37 6.81 -2.99
N ARG A 2 -4.17 7.24 -3.97
CA ARG A 2 -4.41 8.66 -4.24
C ARG A 2 -4.92 9.44 -3.02
N GLU A 3 -5.95 8.93 -2.34
CA GLU A 3 -6.47 9.57 -1.11
C GLU A 3 -5.42 9.67 -0.01
N TYR A 4 -4.60 8.62 0.19
CA TYR A 4 -3.47 8.66 1.12
C TYR A 4 -2.48 9.78 0.76
N TYR A 5 -2.14 9.92 -0.53
CA TYR A 5 -1.25 10.98 -1.00
C TYR A 5 -1.85 12.37 -0.69
N LEU A 6 -3.09 12.62 -1.11
CA LEU A 6 -3.76 13.91 -0.93
C LEU A 6 -3.86 14.28 0.55
N ARG A 7 -4.28 13.33 1.39
CA ARG A 7 -4.37 13.54 2.85
C ARG A 7 -3.00 13.86 3.45
N LYS A 8 -1.95 13.11 3.12
CA LYS A 8 -0.61 13.34 3.67
C LYS A 8 0.02 14.66 3.21
N VAL A 9 -0.26 15.08 1.98
CA VAL A 9 0.16 16.40 1.50
C VAL A 9 -0.62 17.51 2.23
N ALA A 10 -1.93 17.33 2.46
CA ALA A 10 -2.74 18.28 3.22
C ALA A 10 -2.30 18.39 4.70
N GLU A 11 -1.78 17.31 5.29
CA GLU A 11 -1.12 17.31 6.62
C GLU A 11 0.25 18.04 6.62
N GLY A 12 0.68 18.64 5.51
CA GLY A 12 1.93 19.40 5.40
C GLY A 12 3.18 18.53 5.19
N LYS A 13 3.04 17.23 4.88
CA LYS A 13 4.20 16.36 4.61
C LYS A 13 4.83 16.70 3.26
N ASN A 14 6.16 16.57 3.19
CA ASN A 14 6.91 16.79 1.96
C ASN A 14 6.41 15.87 0.82
N LYS A 15 6.09 16.46 -0.34
CA LYS A 15 5.51 15.75 -1.49
C LYS A 15 6.38 14.56 -1.95
N MET A 16 7.71 14.69 -1.92
CA MET A 16 8.63 13.63 -2.32
C MET A 16 8.60 12.45 -1.34
N LEU A 17 8.55 12.74 -0.03
CA LEU A 17 8.40 11.71 1.00
C LEU A 17 7.10 10.94 0.83
N VAL A 18 5.98 11.66 0.62
CA VAL A 18 4.67 11.01 0.43
C VAL A 18 4.66 10.18 -0.85
N LEU A 19 5.27 10.66 -1.93
CA LEU A 19 5.41 9.91 -3.19
C LEU A 19 6.26 8.65 -3.00
N ASN A 20 7.35 8.74 -2.21
CA ASN A 20 8.18 7.59 -1.86
C ASN A 20 7.37 6.51 -1.14
N ASN A 21 6.54 6.91 -0.16
CA ASN A 21 5.65 5.98 0.55
C ASN A 21 4.66 5.29 -0.40
N VAL A 22 4.12 6.01 -1.38
CA VAL A 22 3.22 5.44 -2.39
C VAL A 22 3.95 4.42 -3.26
N ARG A 23 5.16 4.73 -3.77
CA ARG A 23 5.95 3.77 -4.56
C ARG A 23 6.27 2.51 -3.78
N ASN A 24 6.77 2.66 -2.54
CA ASN A 24 7.09 1.52 -1.68
C ASN A 24 5.87 0.63 -1.45
N LYS A 25 4.68 1.23 -1.23
CA LYS A 25 3.46 0.43 -1.04
C LYS A 25 3.09 -0.40 -2.27
N ILE A 26 3.35 0.08 -3.49
CA ILE A 26 3.09 -0.66 -4.73
C ILE A 26 4.11 -1.79 -4.88
N ILE A 27 5.40 -1.51 -4.69
CA ILE A 27 6.48 -2.49 -4.78
C ILE A 27 6.24 -3.65 -3.81
N HIS A 28 5.90 -3.35 -2.54
CA HIS A 28 5.59 -4.40 -1.56
C HIS A 28 4.38 -5.24 -1.95
N ARG A 29 3.34 -4.65 -2.56
CA ARG A 29 2.18 -5.42 -3.03
C ARG A 29 2.55 -6.37 -4.18
N ALA A 30 3.32 -5.89 -5.15
CA ALA A 30 3.81 -6.71 -6.25
C ALA A 30 4.69 -7.87 -5.75
N PHE A 31 5.63 -7.57 -4.86
CA PHE A 31 6.52 -8.56 -4.27
C PHE A 31 5.75 -9.63 -3.48
N ALA A 32 4.74 -9.23 -2.70
CA ALA A 32 3.89 -10.17 -1.98
C ALA A 32 3.12 -11.12 -2.89
N VAL A 33 2.63 -10.64 -4.05
CA VAL A 33 1.93 -11.46 -5.06
C VAL A 33 2.89 -12.46 -5.69
N ILE A 34 4.09 -12.01 -6.08
CA ILE A 34 5.13 -12.86 -6.68
C ILE A 34 5.52 -13.98 -5.70
N ASN A 35 5.82 -13.64 -4.45
CA ASN A 35 6.27 -14.61 -3.46
C ASN A 35 5.19 -15.62 -3.07
N LYS A 36 3.92 -15.18 -2.97
CA LYS A 36 2.81 -16.06 -2.59
C LYS A 36 2.27 -16.88 -3.76
N GLN A 37 2.71 -16.59 -4.99
CA GLN A 37 2.14 -17.12 -6.24
C GLN A 37 0.61 -17.05 -6.28
N LYS A 38 0.03 -16.06 -5.58
CA LYS A 38 -1.42 -15.87 -5.45
C LYS A 38 -1.78 -14.54 -6.10
N PRO A 39 -2.78 -14.50 -6.99
CA PRO A 39 -3.26 -13.25 -7.57
C PRO A 39 -3.62 -12.21 -6.51
N TYR A 40 -3.45 -10.93 -6.85
CA TYR A 40 -3.83 -9.84 -5.97
C TYR A 40 -5.35 -9.82 -5.73
N GLU A 41 -5.74 -9.85 -4.46
CA GLU A 41 -7.14 -9.70 -4.05
C GLU A 41 -7.36 -8.31 -3.45
N LYS A 42 -8.28 -7.53 -4.04
CA LYS A 42 -8.61 -6.19 -3.57
C LYS A 42 -9.15 -6.21 -2.13
N ASN A 43 -9.94 -7.22 -1.79
CA ASN A 43 -10.58 -7.42 -0.49
C ASN A 43 -9.99 -8.64 0.23
N TYR A 44 -8.65 -8.73 0.28
CA TYR A 44 -7.98 -9.82 0.97
C TYR A 44 -8.35 -9.86 2.46
N ILE A 45 -8.93 -10.98 2.92
CA ILE A 45 -9.26 -11.22 4.32
C ILE A 45 -8.02 -11.81 5.01
N ASN A 46 -7.56 -11.16 6.08
CA ASN A 46 -6.49 -11.70 6.90
C ASN A 46 -7.08 -12.61 7.98
N ASN A 47 -7.08 -13.91 7.72
CA ASN A 47 -7.61 -14.92 8.64
C ASN A 47 -6.88 -14.96 10.00
N LEU A 48 -5.67 -14.38 10.11
CA LEU A 48 -4.92 -14.27 11.37
C LEU A 48 -5.51 -13.23 12.35
N VAL A 49 -6.39 -12.35 11.87
CA VAL A 49 -7.03 -11.29 12.69
C VAL A 49 -8.41 -11.72 13.19
N THR A 50 -8.96 -12.82 12.66
CA THR A 50 -10.34 -13.26 12.91
C THR A 50 -10.40 -14.50 13.83
N SER A 51 -9.33 -14.83 14.54
CA SER A 51 -9.23 -15.94 15.50
C SER A 51 -8.98 -15.42 16.92
#